data_AF-A0AAD9IC72-F1
#
_entry.id   AF-A0AAD9IC72-F1
#
_cell.length_a   1.000
_cell.length_b   1.000
_cell.length_c   1.000
_cell.angle_alpha   90.00
_cell.angle_beta   90.00
_cell.angle_gamma   90.00
#
_symmetry.space_group_name_H-M   'P 1'
#
loop_
_entity.id
_entity.type
_entity.pdbx_description
1 polymer ?
#
loop_
_entity_poly.entity_id
_entity_poly.type
_entity_poly.pdbx_seq_one_letter_code
_entity_poly.pdbx_strand_id
1 'polypeptide(L)'
;MDKVLRMENRVDVLRIKLFVTRPKNSKEILSPSQTVQIYPGRPNITTLLNQEVHEQLGAMCVTVCGPGSLADDVRLAVRKVQARRTVVDFVEESFSW
;
A
#
# COMPACT_ATOMS: atom_id res chain seq x y z
N MET A 1 -10.92 16.02 -5.66
CA MET A 1 -10.42 14.71 -5.17
C MET A 1 -8.90 14.55 -5.29
N ASP A 2 -8.17 15.52 -5.84
CA ASP A 2 -6.71 15.46 -6.05
C ASP A 2 -5.95 16.42 -5.12
N LYS A 3 -6.54 16.83 -4.00
CA LYS A 3 -5.97 17.83 -3.09
C LYS A 3 -4.70 17.36 -2.37
N VAL A 4 -4.54 16.04 -2.15
CA VAL A 4 -3.33 15.44 -1.54
C VAL A 4 -2.18 15.31 -2.53
N LEU A 5 -2.54 15.07 -3.80
CA LEU A 5 -1.68 15.46 -4.91
C LEU A 5 -1.59 17.01 -4.86
N ARG A 6 -0.75 17.79 -5.52
CA ARG A 6 -0.69 19.28 -5.31
C ARG A 6 -0.28 19.82 -3.91
N MET A 7 -0.39 19.09 -2.79
CA MET A 7 0.19 19.56 -1.51
C MET A 7 1.71 19.73 -1.63
N GLU A 8 2.22 20.83 -1.09
CA GLU A 8 3.66 21.10 -1.01
C GLU A 8 4.36 19.99 -0.20
N ASN A 9 5.57 19.62 -0.62
CA ASN A 9 6.40 18.59 0.02
C ASN A 9 5.75 17.20 0.16
N ARG A 10 4.62 16.93 -0.53
CA ARG A 10 3.97 15.60 -0.51
C ARG A 10 4.93 14.47 -0.91
N VAL A 11 5.93 14.77 -1.74
CA VAL A 11 6.85 13.77 -2.29
C VAL A 11 7.77 13.17 -1.24
N ASP A 12 7.98 13.87 -0.13
CA ASP A 12 8.83 13.43 0.97
C ASP A 12 8.10 12.50 1.96
N VAL A 13 6.76 12.51 1.93
CA VAL A 13 5.90 11.81 2.90
C VAL A 13 4.91 10.84 2.28
N LEU A 14 4.67 10.91 0.96
CA LEU A 14 3.65 10.12 0.27
C LEU A 14 4.22 9.41 -0.96
N ARG A 15 4.20 8.07 -0.90
CA ARG A 15 4.44 7.18 -2.04
C ARG A 15 3.13 6.48 -2.39
N ILE A 16 2.74 6.51 -3.66
CA ILE A 16 1.52 5.85 -4.15
C ILE A 16 1.95 4.73 -5.10
N LYS A 17 1.53 3.50 -4.80
CA LYS A 17 1.72 2.33 -5.68
C LYS A 17 0.35 1.85 -6.16
N LEU A 18 0.10 1.91 -7.46
CA LEU A 18 -1.12 1.47 -8.11
C LEU A 18 -0.91 0.08 -8.70
N PHE A 19 -1.75 -0.88 -8.33
CA PHE A 19 -1.70 -2.25 -8.84
C PHE A 19 -2.94 -2.53 -9.71
N VAL A 20 -2.75 -2.57 -11.02
CA VAL A 20 -3.83 -2.71 -12.01
C VAL A 20 -4.01 -4.20 -12.32
N THR A 21 -5.01 -4.83 -11.70
CA THR A 21 -5.22 -6.28 -11.79
C THR A 21 -5.65 -6.79 -13.16
N ARG A 22 -6.23 -5.91 -14.01
CA ARG A 22 -6.69 -6.23 -15.37
C ARG A 22 -6.42 -5.03 -16.31
N PRO A 23 -5.17 -4.78 -16.72
CA PRO A 23 -4.85 -3.68 -17.63
C PRO A 23 -5.40 -3.98 -19.03
N LYS A 24 -6.01 -2.99 -19.70
CA LYS A 24 -6.53 -3.17 -21.06
C LYS A 24 -5.46 -2.97 -22.12
N ASN A 25 -4.42 -2.19 -21.81
CA ASN A 25 -3.29 -1.94 -22.70
C ASN A 25 -2.03 -1.63 -21.89
N SER A 26 -0.86 -1.67 -22.53
CA SER A 26 0.44 -1.36 -21.91
C SER A 26 0.65 0.13 -21.62
N LYS A 27 -0.22 1.02 -22.11
CA LYS A 27 -0.13 2.46 -21.83
C LYS A 27 -0.72 2.80 -20.45
N GLU A 28 -1.64 1.99 -19.93
CA GLU A 28 -2.24 2.14 -18.59
C GLU A 28 -1.24 1.89 -17.45
N ILE A 29 -0.10 1.27 -17.73
CA ILE A 29 0.96 0.97 -16.75
C ILE A 29 2.13 1.96 -16.81
N LEU A 30 2.06 2.98 -17.66
CA LEU A 30 3.06 4.05 -17.70
C LEU A 30 2.69 5.11 -16.67
N SER A 31 3.52 5.26 -15.65
CA SER A 31 3.36 6.38 -14.72
C SER A 31 4.10 7.63 -15.23
N PRO A 32 3.44 8.80 -15.26
CA PRO A 32 4.10 10.08 -15.52
C PRO A 32 4.81 10.66 -14.28
N SER A 33 4.69 10.05 -13.10
CA SER A 33 5.27 10.57 -11.84
C SER A 33 6.20 9.55 -11.19
N GLN A 34 7.30 10.01 -10.58
CA GLN A 34 8.16 9.13 -9.78
C GLN A 34 7.48 8.70 -8.46
N THR A 35 6.61 9.55 -7.89
CA THR A 35 5.95 9.29 -6.60
C THR A 35 4.66 8.49 -6.72
N VAL A 36 4.14 8.34 -7.94
CA VAL A 36 3.03 7.45 -8.25
C VAL A 36 3.58 6.35 -9.13
N GLN A 37 3.63 5.11 -8.71
CA GLN A 37 4.15 4.01 -9.51
C GLN A 37 2.99 3.11 -9.91
N ILE A 38 2.99 2.60 -11.15
CA ILE A 38 1.92 1.73 -11.65
C ILE A 38 2.50 0.37 -12.00
N TYR A 39 1.87 -0.68 -11.49
CA TYR A 39 2.27 -2.07 -11.67
C TYR A 39 1.10 -2.90 -12.21
N PRO A 40 1.33 -3.82 -13.16
CA PRO A 40 0.30 -4.77 -13.58
C PRO A 40 0.11 -5.88 -12.53
N GLY A 41 -1.12 -6.39 -12.42
CA GLY A 41 -1.45 -7.54 -11.59
C GLY A 41 -1.88 -7.19 -10.16
N ARG A 42 -2.00 -8.23 -9.32
CA ARG A 42 -2.30 -8.08 -7.89
C ARG A 42 -1.02 -7.74 -7.12
N PRO A 43 -1.11 -6.92 -6.06
CA PRO A 43 0.04 -6.66 -5.19
C PRO A 43 0.44 -7.94 -4.45
N ASN A 44 1.75 -8.18 -4.34
CA ASN A 44 2.26 -9.15 -3.37
C ASN A 44 2.38 -8.46 -2.01
N ILE A 45 1.32 -8.55 -1.20
CA ILE A 45 1.22 -7.86 0.08
C ILE A 45 2.32 -8.27 1.05
N THR A 46 2.72 -9.55 1.05
CA THR A 46 3.82 -10.02 1.91
C THR A 46 5.13 -9.33 1.53
N THR A 47 5.49 -9.29 0.25
CA THR A 47 6.72 -8.62 -0.19
C THR A 47 6.68 -7.13 0.12
N LEU A 48 5.57 -6.46 -0.20
CA LEU A 48 5.42 -5.02 0.06
C LEU A 48 5.57 -4.71 1.54
N LEU A 49 4.84 -5.41 2.41
CA LEU A 49 4.89 -5.13 3.83
C LEU A 49 6.27 -5.42 4.43
N ASN A 50 6.97 -6.47 3.98
CA ASN A 50 8.35 -6.72 4.44
C ASN A 50 9.31 -5.57 4.06
N GLN A 51 9.12 -4.94 2.89
CA GLN A 51 9.91 -3.78 2.48
C GLN A 51 9.61 -2.57 3.37
N GLU A 52 8.33 -2.25 3.59
CA GLU A 52 7.96 -1.09 4.41
C GLU A 52 8.37 -1.29 5.89
N VAL A 53 8.26 -2.51 6.44
CA VAL A 53 8.76 -2.86 7.79
C VAL A 53 10.28 -2.76 7.88
N HIS A 54 11.01 -3.03 6.79
CA HIS A 54 12.46 -2.89 6.80
C HIS A 54 12.91 -1.43 6.90
N GLU A 55 12.15 -0.51 6.29
CA GLU A 55 12.37 0.94 6.33
C GLU A 55 11.66 1.62 7.52
N GLN A 56 10.99 0.84 8.38
CA GLN A 56 10.18 1.34 9.49
C GLN A 56 11.01 2.15 10.50
N LEU A 57 10.51 3.35 10.83
CA LEU A 57 11.01 4.17 11.92
C LEU A 57 10.01 4.14 13.08
N GLY A 58 10.43 3.59 14.24
CA GLY A 58 9.57 3.50 15.42
C GLY A 58 8.42 2.50 15.22
N ALA A 59 7.18 2.92 15.41
CA ALA A 59 5.98 2.11 15.22
C ALA A 59 5.32 2.40 13.86
N MET A 60 4.70 1.38 13.25
CA MET A 60 4.00 1.51 11.97
C MET A 60 2.53 1.10 12.09
N CYS A 61 1.63 1.80 11.41
CA CYS A 61 0.23 1.41 11.27
C CYS A 61 -0.04 0.93 9.85
N VAL A 62 -0.74 -0.20 9.72
CA VAL A 62 -1.22 -0.74 8.45
C VAL A 62 -2.74 -0.73 8.47
N THR A 63 -3.33 -0.06 7.48
CA THR A 63 -4.78 -0.03 7.30
C THR A 63 -5.19 -0.62 5.95
N VAL A 64 -6.37 -1.23 5.90
CA VAL A 64 -6.97 -1.76 4.68
C VAL A 64 -8.46 -1.45 4.65
N CYS A 65 -8.94 -0.97 3.51
CA CYS A 65 -10.36 -0.81 3.21
C CYS A 65 -10.60 -1.40 1.81
N GLY A 66 -11.23 -2.58 1.74
CA GLY A 66 -11.38 -3.29 0.48
C GLY A 66 -12.10 -4.64 0.64
N PRO A 67 -12.12 -5.47 -0.42
CA PRO A 67 -12.74 -6.79 -0.37
C PRO A 67 -12.09 -7.68 0.70
N GLY A 68 -12.88 -8.57 1.31
CA GLY A 68 -12.41 -9.46 2.37
C GLY A 68 -11.14 -10.25 2.02
N SER A 69 -11.02 -10.73 0.78
CA SER A 69 -9.80 -11.44 0.35
C SER A 69 -8.52 -10.59 0.39
N LEU A 70 -8.60 -9.31 0.02
CA LEU A 70 -7.45 -8.40 0.14
C LEU A 70 -7.17 -8.10 1.62
N ALA A 71 -8.21 -7.90 2.41
CA ALA A 71 -8.09 -7.64 3.84
C ALA A 71 -7.43 -8.81 4.58
N ASP A 72 -7.80 -10.05 4.23
CA ASP A 72 -7.18 -11.27 4.76
C ASP A 72 -5.71 -11.41 4.36
N ASP A 73 -5.35 -11.09 3.10
CA ASP A 73 -3.95 -11.08 2.65
C ASP A 73 -3.11 -10.06 3.45
N VAL A 74 -3.64 -8.87 3.71
CA VAL A 74 -3.00 -7.83 4.54
C VAL A 74 -2.88 -8.29 6.00
N ARG A 75 -3.97 -8.77 6.59
CA ARG A 75 -3.98 -9.29 7.96
C ARG A 75 -2.94 -10.38 8.14
N LEU A 76 -2.88 -11.36 7.24
CA LEU A 76 -1.90 -12.45 7.27
C LEU A 76 -0.46 -11.91 7.22
N ALA A 77 -0.19 -10.97 6.31
CA ALA A 77 1.13 -10.35 6.19
C ALA A 77 1.52 -9.59 7.48
N VAL A 78 0.59 -8.82 8.07
CA VAL A 78 0.85 -8.10 9.33
C VAL A 78 1.16 -9.06 10.48
N ARG A 79 0.39 -10.14 10.62
CA ARG A 79 0.66 -11.15 11.66
C ARG A 79 2.05 -11.78 11.50
N LYS A 80 2.49 -12.05 10.27
CA LYS A 80 3.83 -12.59 9.99
C LYS A 80 4.96 -11.63 10.37
N VAL A 81 4.81 -10.32 10.17
CA VAL A 81 5.83 -9.35 10.57
C VAL A 81 5.82 -9.10 12.08
N GLN A 82 4.64 -9.03 12.71
CA GLN A 82 4.51 -8.92 14.17
C GLN A 82 5.21 -10.09 14.89
N ALA A 83 5.13 -11.31 14.35
CA ALA A 83 5.83 -12.47 14.89
C ALA A 83 7.37 -12.32 14.93
N ARG A 84 7.94 -11.37 14.18
CA ARG A 84 9.37 -11.06 14.15
C ARG A 84 9.77 -9.95 15.11
N ARG A 85 8.93 -9.64 16.11
CA ARG A 85 9.13 -8.58 17.14
C ARG A 85 9.17 -7.16 16.57
N THR A 86 8.50 -6.90 15.45
CA THR A 86 8.29 -5.53 14.94
C THR A 86 7.10 -4.88 15.65
N VAL A 87 7.09 -3.55 15.72
CA VAL A 87 5.97 -2.78 16.30
C VAL A 87 5.06 -2.31 15.17
N VAL A 88 4.15 -3.17 14.75
CA VAL A 88 3.20 -2.89 13.67
C VAL A 88 1.78 -3.06 14.21
N ASP A 89 0.93 -2.07 14.04
CA ASP A 89 -0.51 -2.17 14.35
C ASP A 89 -1.32 -2.39 13.06
N PHE A 90 -2.45 -3.10 13.18
CA PHE A 90 -3.33 -3.41 12.05
C PHE A 90 -4.74 -2.94 12.33
N VAL A 91 -5.25 -2.06 11.47
CA VAL A 91 -6.61 -1.53 11.54
C VAL A 91 -7.35 -1.86 10.25
N GLU A 92 -8.38 -2.70 10.35
CA GLU A 92 -9.28 -2.94 9.22
C GLU A 92 -10.40 -1.92 9.22
N GLU A 93 -10.56 -1.23 8.09
CA GLU A 93 -11.52 -0.15 7.91
C GLU A 93 -12.64 -0.56 6.96
N SER A 94 -13.81 0.05 7.14
CA SER A 94 -15.01 -0.20 6.33
C SER A 94 -15.72 1.11 6.01
N PHE A 95 -15.00 2.05 5.40
CA PHE A 95 -15.57 3.35 5.00
C PHE A 95 -16.69 3.16 3.97
N SER A 96 -17.87 3.72 4.26
CA SER A 96 -18.96 3.89 3.32
C SER A 96 -18.99 5.33 2.80
N TRP A 97 -19.52 5.54 1.59
CA TRP A 97 -19.69 6.85 0.96
C TRP A 97 -21.13 7.37 1.08
#